data_AF-A0A674JFF4-F1
#
_entry.id   AF-A0A674JFF4-F1
#
_cell.length_a   1.000
_cell.length_b   1.000
_cell.length_c   1.000
_cell.angle_alpha   90.00
_cell.angle_beta   90.00
_cell.angle_gamma   90.00
#
_symmetry.space_group_name_H-M   'P 1'
#
loop_
_entity.id
_entity.type
_entity.pdbx_description
1 polymer ?
#
loop_
_entity_poly.entity_id
_entity_poly.type
_entity_poly.pdbx_seq_one_letter_code
_entity_poly.pdbx_strand_id
1 'polypeptide(L)'
;MWIYCCSARHTALNNGQYDLGAWMPNFPATMRNPPPQAKGTTSLESYLDTIPEVNSTSHIVLTLWVLCCEPVDLRSLGTNPDEHFMEEEPKWLMAAFQGRLGQISKEIQERNKSLPIPYHYLDPHQIENSTSI
;
A
#
# COMPACT_ATOMS: atom_id res chain seq x y z
N MET A 1 6.42 18.59 -1.10
CA MET A 1 5.06 18.05 -1.35
C MET A 1 5.05 17.04 -2.49
N TRP A 2 5.52 17.38 -3.70
CA TRP A 2 5.52 16.47 -4.86
C TRP A 2 6.23 15.13 -4.64
N ILE A 3 7.50 15.15 -4.22
CA ILE A 3 8.28 13.93 -3.96
C ILE A 3 7.52 13.01 -2.99
N TYR A 4 7.02 13.54 -1.88
CA TYR A 4 6.24 12.77 -0.90
C TYR A 4 4.94 12.19 -1.48
N CYS A 5 4.18 12.98 -2.26
CA CYS A 5 2.93 12.53 -2.86
C CYS A 5 3.13 11.41 -3.87
N CYS A 6 4.19 11.50 -4.69
CA CYS A 6 4.50 10.52 -5.73
C CYS A 6 5.21 9.26 -5.18
N SER A 7 5.73 9.31 -3.96
CA SER A 7 6.43 8.18 -3.32
C SER A 7 5.64 7.66 -2.11
N ALA A 8 6.02 8.08 -0.92
CA ALA A 8 5.51 7.58 0.36
C ALA A 8 3.98 7.60 0.47
N ARG A 9 3.31 8.66 -0.01
CA ARG A 9 1.83 8.72 0.03
C ARG A 9 1.20 7.67 -0.87
N HIS A 10 1.72 7.49 -2.08
CA HIS A 10 1.23 6.47 -3.00
C HIS A 10 1.39 5.09 -2.39
N THR A 11 2.61 4.74 -1.93
CA THR A 11 2.91 3.44 -1.33
C THR A 11 2.03 3.13 -0.10
N ALA A 12 1.83 4.12 0.79
CA ALA A 12 1.01 3.94 1.99
C ALA A 12 -0.47 3.64 1.69
N LEU A 13 -0.98 4.10 0.55
CA LEU A 13 -2.38 3.88 0.14
C LEU A 13 -2.52 2.67 -0.78
N ASN A 14 -1.46 2.33 -1.53
CA ASN A 14 -1.51 1.31 -2.57
C ASN A 14 -1.16 -0.09 -2.05
N ASN A 15 0.00 -0.24 -1.39
CA ASN A 15 0.61 -1.57 -1.17
C ASN A 15 -0.18 -2.43 -0.18
N GLY A 16 -1.00 -1.82 0.67
CA GLY A 16 -1.86 -2.54 1.62
C GLY A 16 -3.23 -2.94 1.07
N GLN A 17 -3.58 -2.56 -0.17
CA GLN A 17 -4.93 -2.82 -0.67
C GLN A 17 -5.23 -4.31 -0.78
N TYR A 18 -4.29 -5.14 -1.24
CA TYR A 18 -4.52 -6.58 -1.32
C TYR A 18 -4.57 -7.24 0.06
N ASP A 19 -3.65 -6.90 0.96
CA ASP A 19 -3.63 -7.46 2.32
C ASP A 19 -4.96 -7.23 3.07
N LEU A 20 -5.54 -6.04 2.91
CA LEU A 20 -6.81 -5.67 3.53
C LEU A 20 -8.02 -6.13 2.70
N GLY A 21 -7.89 -6.15 1.38
CA GLY A 21 -9.01 -6.35 0.45
C GLY A 21 -9.20 -7.77 -0.07
N ALA A 22 -8.21 -8.65 0.09
CA ALA A 22 -8.32 -10.06 -0.30
C ALA A 22 -9.42 -10.79 0.49
N TRP A 23 -9.69 -10.36 1.71
CA TRP A 23 -10.84 -10.82 2.50
C TRP A 23 -12.06 -9.94 2.26
N MET A 24 -12.91 -10.31 1.30
CA MET A 24 -14.05 -9.51 0.83
C MET A 24 -14.97 -8.97 1.94
N PRO A 25 -15.32 -9.72 3.01
CA PRO A 25 -16.12 -9.16 4.11
C PRO A 25 -15.50 -7.94 4.80
N ASN A 26 -14.18 -7.79 4.78
CA ASN A 26 -13.47 -6.62 5.31
C ASN A 26 -13.45 -5.43 4.34
N PHE A 27 -13.51 -5.69 3.03
CA PHE A 27 -13.44 -4.67 1.98
C PHE A 27 -14.39 -4.97 0.81
N PRO A 28 -15.72 -4.93 1.02
CA PRO A 28 -16.67 -5.17 -0.04
C PRO A 28 -16.66 -3.97 -1.01
N ALA A 29 -16.31 -4.22 -2.27
CA ALA A 29 -16.26 -3.19 -3.31
C ALA A 29 -17.63 -2.63 -3.71
N THR A 30 -18.70 -3.35 -3.36
CA THR A 30 -20.09 -2.99 -3.66
C THR A 30 -21.03 -3.63 -2.64
N MET A 31 -22.28 -3.18 -2.59
CA MET A 31 -23.35 -3.79 -1.80
C MET A 31 -24.60 -3.90 -2.71
N ARG A 32 -25.25 -5.06 -2.70
CA ARG A 32 -26.41 -5.36 -3.56
C ARG A 32 -27.73 -4.86 -3.01
N ASN A 33 -27.79 -4.57 -1.71
CA ASN A 33 -28.98 -4.11 -1.00
C ASN A 33 -28.72 -2.80 -0.24
N PRO A 34 -29.75 -1.99 0.03
CA PRO A 34 -29.62 -0.77 0.83
C PRO A 34 -29.29 -1.07 2.31
N PRO A 35 -28.76 -0.09 3.06
CA PRO A 35 -28.54 -0.24 4.49
C PRO A 35 -29.83 -0.60 5.25
N PRO A 36 -29.77 -1.45 6.30
CA PRO A 36 -30.91 -1.77 7.14
C PRO A 36 -31.53 -0.52 7.78
N GLN A 37 -32.86 -0.46 7.82
CA GLN A 37 -33.61 0.70 8.37
C GLN A 37 -34.00 0.54 9.85
N ALA A 38 -33.81 -0.66 10.42
CA ALA A 38 -34.10 -0.96 11.81
C ALA A 38 -33.10 -1.97 12.38
N LYS A 39 -32.95 -2.00 13.71
CA LYS A 39 -32.09 -2.96 14.41
C LYS A 39 -32.79 -4.33 14.51
N GLY A 40 -32.00 -5.41 14.56
CA GLY A 40 -32.51 -6.76 14.79
C GLY A 40 -33.21 -7.41 13.60
N THR A 41 -33.18 -6.80 12.41
CA THR A 41 -33.82 -7.32 11.19
C THR A 41 -32.85 -8.11 10.29
N THR A 42 -31.57 -8.17 10.64
CA THR A 42 -30.53 -8.82 9.83
C THR A 42 -30.35 -10.29 10.21
N SER A 43 -30.30 -11.16 9.22
CA SER A 43 -29.92 -12.57 9.31
C SER A 43 -28.66 -12.86 8.49
N LEU A 44 -28.04 -14.04 8.69
CA LEU A 44 -26.94 -14.50 7.83
C LEU A 44 -27.35 -14.54 6.34
N GLU A 45 -28.57 -14.97 6.05
CA GLU A 45 -29.11 -15.00 4.69
C GLU A 45 -29.17 -13.58 4.09
N SER A 46 -29.74 -12.61 4.81
CA SER A 46 -29.78 -11.21 4.35
C SER A 46 -28.41 -10.58 4.19
N TYR A 47 -27.41 -11.03 4.97
CA TYR A 47 -26.03 -10.59 4.84
C TYR A 47 -25.40 -11.14 3.57
N LEU A 48 -25.53 -12.45 3.32
CA LEU A 48 -25.02 -13.09 2.10
C LEU A 48 -25.70 -12.54 0.84
N ASP A 49 -26.97 -12.13 0.93
CA ASP A 49 -27.69 -11.47 -0.16
C ASP A 49 -27.19 -10.02 -0.39
N THR A 50 -26.70 -9.35 0.64
CA THR A 50 -26.23 -7.96 0.55
C THR A 50 -24.79 -7.82 0.03
N ILE A 51 -23.86 -8.69 0.44
CA ILE A 51 -22.46 -8.61 0.03
C ILE A 51 -22.26 -8.88 -1.47
N PRO A 52 -21.12 -8.49 -2.08
CA PRO A 52 -20.84 -8.73 -3.49
C PRO A 52 -20.99 -10.19 -3.93
N GLU A 53 -21.42 -10.37 -5.17
CA GLU A 53 -21.39 -11.67 -5.83
C GLU A 53 -19.96 -12.15 -6.11
N VAL A 54 -19.82 -13.44 -6.42
CA VAL A 54 -18.53 -14.08 -6.71
C VAL A 54 -17.81 -13.40 -7.88
N ASN A 55 -18.53 -13.01 -8.93
CA ASN A 55 -17.94 -12.31 -10.08
C ASN A 55 -17.33 -10.95 -9.68
N SER A 56 -18.07 -10.09 -8.98
CA SER A 56 -17.59 -8.78 -8.51
C SER A 56 -16.44 -8.93 -7.51
N THR A 57 -16.54 -9.91 -6.61
CA THR A 57 -15.48 -10.25 -5.66
C THR A 57 -14.20 -10.67 -6.38
N SER A 58 -14.29 -11.60 -7.32
CA SER A 58 -13.14 -12.08 -8.07
C SER A 58 -12.47 -10.97 -8.89
N HIS A 59 -13.27 -10.09 -9.53
CA HIS A 59 -12.71 -8.95 -10.26
C HIS A 59 -11.95 -8.01 -9.33
N ILE A 60 -12.53 -7.60 -8.19
CA ILE A 60 -11.83 -6.65 -7.32
C ILE A 60 -10.59 -7.29 -6.69
N VAL A 61 -10.66 -8.53 -6.23
CA VAL A 61 -9.50 -9.21 -5.62
C VAL A 61 -8.35 -9.33 -6.63
N LEU A 62 -8.65 -9.65 -7.90
CA LEU A 62 -7.66 -9.66 -8.97
C LEU A 62 -7.09 -8.26 -9.23
N THR A 63 -7.92 -7.22 -9.30
CA THR A 63 -7.47 -5.84 -9.48
C THR A 63 -6.54 -5.42 -8.35
N LEU A 64 -6.92 -5.66 -7.09
CA LEU A 64 -6.08 -5.30 -5.94
C LEU A 64 -4.75 -6.05 -5.95
N TRP A 65 -4.75 -7.33 -6.35
CA TRP A 65 -3.53 -8.10 -6.50
C TRP A 65 -2.60 -7.47 -7.53
N VAL A 66 -3.11 -7.15 -8.73
CA VAL A 66 -2.32 -6.52 -9.80
C VAL A 66 -1.75 -5.17 -9.36
N LEU A 67 -2.53 -4.35 -8.64
CA LEU A 67 -2.08 -3.04 -8.16
C LEU A 67 -1.02 -3.13 -7.06
N CYS A 68 -1.01 -4.20 -6.27
CA CYS A 68 -0.08 -4.38 -5.15
C CYS A 68 1.17 -5.20 -5.51
N CYS A 69 1.18 -5.90 -6.64
CA CYS A 69 2.32 -6.69 -7.07
C CYS A 69 3.55 -5.80 -7.25
N GLU A 70 4.63 -6.11 -6.51
CA GLU A 70 5.91 -5.42 -6.68
C GLU A 70 6.43 -5.64 -8.13
N PRO A 71 6.76 -4.56 -8.85
CA PRO A 71 7.37 -4.69 -10.17
C PRO A 71 8.79 -5.27 -10.05
N VAL A 72 9.20 -6.05 -11.06
CA VAL A 72 10.53 -6.70 -11.11
C VAL A 72 11.67 -5.66 -11.03
N ASP A 73 11.44 -4.44 -11.53
CA ASP A 73 12.42 -3.35 -11.57
C ASP A 73 12.12 -2.24 -10.53
N LEU A 74 11.69 -2.62 -9.32
CA LEU A 74 11.37 -1.67 -8.25
C LEU A 74 12.58 -0.77 -7.90
N ARG A 75 12.37 0.54 -7.97
CA ARG A 75 13.38 1.56 -7.59
C ARG A 75 12.96 2.21 -6.27
N SER A 76 13.59 1.78 -5.17
CA SER A 76 13.32 2.31 -3.84
C SER A 76 13.63 3.81 -3.73
N LEU A 77 12.95 4.49 -2.81
CA LEU A 77 13.09 5.91 -2.58
C LEU A 77 14.55 6.29 -2.32
N GLY A 78 15.05 7.29 -3.04
CA GLY A 78 16.43 7.76 -2.92
C GLY A 78 17.45 6.97 -3.76
N THR A 79 17.04 5.87 -4.42
CA THR A 79 17.87 5.15 -5.39
C THR A 79 17.68 5.74 -6.78
N ASN A 80 18.65 6.54 -7.25
CA ASN A 80 18.62 7.18 -8.56
C ASN A 80 19.77 6.62 -9.42
N PRO A 81 19.53 5.59 -10.27
CA PRO A 81 20.57 5.06 -11.14
C PRO A 81 20.93 6.03 -12.28
N ASP A 82 20.00 6.91 -12.65
CA ASP A 82 20.19 7.92 -13.67
C ASP A 82 20.89 9.16 -13.06
N GLU A 83 22.18 9.32 -13.34
CA GLU A 83 22.98 10.44 -12.82
C GLU A 83 22.66 11.75 -13.55
N HIS A 84 21.67 12.47 -13.04
CA HIS A 84 21.35 13.83 -13.51
C HIS A 84 22.15 14.92 -12.81
N PHE A 85 22.45 14.73 -11.52
CA PHE A 85 23.31 15.64 -10.76
C PHE A 85 24.75 15.13 -10.82
N MET A 86 25.62 15.94 -11.41
CA MET A 86 27.04 15.58 -11.59
C MET A 86 27.94 16.28 -10.58
N GLU A 87 27.43 17.33 -9.94
CA GLU A 87 28.14 18.14 -8.95
C GLU A 87 28.28 17.39 -7.61
N GLU A 88 29.37 17.67 -6.90
CA GLU A 88 29.70 17.00 -5.63
C GLU A 88 28.68 17.27 -4.52
N GLU A 89 28.20 18.51 -4.40
CA GLU A 89 27.29 18.90 -3.32
C GLU A 89 25.92 18.17 -3.39
N PRO A 90 25.22 18.13 -4.54
CA PRO A 90 24.03 17.30 -4.73
C PRO A 90 24.27 15.81 -4.46
N LYS A 91 25.42 15.26 -4.88
CA LYS A 91 25.78 13.85 -4.64
C LYS A 91 25.92 13.57 -3.14
N TRP A 92 26.56 14.47 -2.40
CA TRP A 92 26.68 14.38 -0.95
C TRP A 92 25.33 14.48 -0.24
N LEU A 93 24.45 15.41 -0.66
CA LEU A 93 23.09 15.53 -0.12
C LEU A 93 22.25 14.28 -0.38
N MET A 94 22.39 13.66 -1.56
CA MET A 94 21.73 12.40 -1.90
C MET A 94 22.20 11.26 -0.99
N ALA A 95 23.51 11.15 -0.75
CA ALA A 95 24.05 10.15 0.17
C ALA A 95 23.55 10.37 1.61
N ALA A 96 23.47 11.62 2.08
CA ALA A 96 22.90 11.94 3.39
C ALA A 96 21.41 11.55 3.48
N PHE A 97 20.64 11.80 2.42
CA PHE A 97 19.25 11.39 2.33
C PHE A 97 19.08 9.86 2.40
N GLN A 98 19.86 9.11 1.62
CA GLN A 98 19.89 7.65 1.65
C GLN A 98 20.28 7.12 3.04
N GLY A 99 21.28 7.71 3.69
CA GLY A 99 21.68 7.37 5.05
C GLY A 99 20.54 7.55 6.05
N ARG A 100 19.78 8.63 5.94
CA ARG A 100 18.61 8.87 6.80
C ARG A 100 17.49 7.87 6.52
N LEU A 101 17.21 7.53 5.27
CA LEU A 101 16.24 6.49 4.91
C LEU A 101 16.64 5.13 5.48
N GLY A 102 17.92 4.75 5.39
CA GLY A 102 18.42 3.51 5.98
C GLY A 102 18.27 3.47 7.51
N GLN A 103 18.41 4.59 8.20
CA GLN A 103 18.12 4.68 9.63
C GLN A 103 16.63 4.48 9.93
N ILE A 104 15.75 5.15 9.19
CA ILE A 104 14.28 5.04 9.35
C ILE A 104 13.82 3.59 9.13
N SER A 105 14.34 2.93 8.09
CA SER A 105 14.08 1.51 7.80
C SER A 105 14.41 0.63 9.01
N LYS A 106 15.60 0.78 9.60
CA LYS A 106 16.00 0.03 10.82
C LYS A 106 15.06 0.28 12.00
N GLU A 107 14.68 1.53 12.23
CA GLU A 107 13.73 1.91 13.29
C GLU A 107 12.35 1.25 13.08
N ILE A 108 11.85 1.22 11.83
CA ILE A 108 10.59 0.57 11.46
C ILE A 108 10.68 -0.94 11.65
N GLN A 109 11.75 -1.58 11.19
CA GLN A 109 11.97 -3.02 11.32
C GLN A 109 12.03 -3.44 12.80
N GLU A 110 12.74 -2.68 13.64
CA GLU A 110 12.80 -2.96 15.07
C GLU A 110 11.43 -2.81 15.73
N ARG A 111 10.70 -1.72 15.44
CA ARG A 111 9.33 -1.52 15.91
C ARG A 111 8.42 -2.69 15.51
N ASN A 112 8.50 -3.12 14.26
CA ASN A 112 7.66 -4.16 13.70
C ASN A 112 7.83 -5.54 14.35
N LYS A 113 9.01 -5.86 14.92
CA LYS A 113 9.23 -7.12 15.67
C LYS A 113 8.31 -7.28 16.88
N SER A 114 7.84 -6.17 17.46
CA SER A 114 6.98 -6.16 18.64
C SER A 114 5.48 -6.17 18.32
N LEU A 115 5.11 -6.02 17.04
CA LEU A 115 3.72 -5.92 16.62
C LEU A 115 3.17 -7.27 16.18
N PRO A 116 1.93 -7.63 16.57
CA PRO A 116 1.27 -8.83 16.07
C PRO A 116 0.97 -8.74 14.57
N ILE A 117 0.74 -7.52 14.05
CA ILE A 117 0.58 -7.23 12.63
C ILE A 117 1.57 -6.10 12.28
N PRO A 118 2.69 -6.42 11.62
CA PRO A 118 3.68 -5.43 11.21
C PRO A 118 3.15 -4.42 10.19
N TYR A 119 3.47 -3.14 10.37
CA TYR A 119 3.20 -2.11 9.36
C TYR A 119 4.48 -1.81 8.58
N HIS A 120 4.54 -2.29 7.34
CA HIS A 120 5.74 -2.27 6.49
C HIS A 120 5.61 -1.36 5.25
N TYR A 121 4.40 -0.88 4.91
CA TYR A 121 4.15 -0.10 3.69
C TYR A 121 4.92 1.23 3.60
N LEU A 122 5.45 1.74 4.71
CA LEU A 122 6.30 2.95 4.74
C LEU A 122 7.75 2.65 5.12
N ASP A 123 8.19 1.39 5.08
CA ASP A 123 9.63 1.09 5.08
C ASP A 123 10.24 1.69 3.80
N PRO A 124 11.27 2.55 3.89
CA PRO A 124 11.94 3.13 2.72
C PRO A 124 12.34 2.14 1.62
N HIS A 125 12.60 0.87 1.94
CA HIS A 125 12.88 -0.16 0.94
C HIS A 125 11.66 -0.57 0.10
N GLN A 126 10.46 -0.31 0.61
CA GLN A 126 9.17 -0.66 -0.02
C GLN A 126 8.55 0.55 -0.74
N ILE A 127 9.09 1.76 -0.53
CA ILE A 127 8.59 2.98 -1.15
C ILE A 127 9.28 3.19 -2.50
N GLU A 128 8.52 3.31 -3.58
CA GLU A 128 9.05 3.67 -4.89
C GLU A 128 9.34 5.17 -5.02
N ASN A 129 10.26 5.56 -5.89
CA ASN A 129 10.52 6.97 -6.21
C ASN A 129 9.32 7.70 -6.85
N SER A 130 8.43 6.95 -7.51
CA SER A 130 7.31 7.47 -8.30
C SER A 130 6.07 6.57 -8.21
N THR A 131 4.95 7.06 -8.74
CA THR A 131 3.73 6.27 -8.97
C THR A 131 3.85 5.58 -10.32
N SER A 132 4.14 4.27 -10.31
CA SER A 132 4.52 3.49 -11.50
C SER A 132 3.50 2.41 -11.91
N ILE A 133 2.45 2.24 -11.12
CA ILE A 133 1.37 1.26 -11.30
C ILE A 133 0.02 1.96 -11.38
#